data_AF-A0A7X6D9S2-F1
#
_entry.id   AF-A0A7X6D9S2-F1
#
_cell.length_a   1.000
_cell.length_b   1.000
_cell.length_c   1.000
_cell.angle_alpha   90.00
_cell.angle_beta   90.00
_cell.angle_gamma   90.00
#
_symmetry.space_group_name_H-M   'P 1'
#
loop_
_entity.id
_entity.type
_entity.pdbx_description
1 polymer ?
#
loop_
_entity_poly.entity_id
_entity_poly.type
_entity_poly.pdbx_seq_one_letter_code
_entity_poly.pdbx_strand_id
1 'polypeptide(L)' 'MGTSVAYPIEVKNKVIELKLAGMTTKEIMTELNIINKTQVETWWR' A
#
# COMPACT_ATOMS: atom_id res chain seq x y z
N MET A 1 5.85 -20.57 8.78
CA MET A 1 6.01 -20.11 7.38
C MET A 1 5.18 -18.85 7.23
N GLY A 2 5.81 -17.67 7.11
CA GLY A 2 5.07 -16.43 6.88
C GLY A 2 4.65 -16.35 5.42
N THR A 3 3.36 -16.23 5.15
CA THR A 3 2.83 -16.00 3.80
C THR A 3 3.13 -14.58 3.37
N SER A 4 4.29 -14.39 2.74
CA SER A 4 4.65 -13.13 2.08
C SER A 4 3.69 -12.89 0.92
N VAL A 5 2.80 -11.91 1.04
CA VAL A 5 1.98 -11.47 -0.10
C VAL A 5 2.86 -10.60 -0.98
N ALA A 6 3.22 -11.11 -2.16
CA ALA A 6 3.88 -10.31 -3.19
C ALA A 6 2.82 -9.46 -3.90
N TYR A 7 2.93 -8.14 -3.76
CA TYR A 7 2.08 -7.21 -4.50
C TYR A 7 2.79 -6.77 -5.79
N PRO A 8 2.07 -6.62 -6.90
CA PRO A 8 2.64 -6.11 -8.14
C PRO A 8 3.04 -4.63 -8.01
N ILE A 9 3.98 -4.20 -8.86
CA ILE A 9 4.49 -2.81 -8.90
C ILE A 9 3.37 -1.79 -9.15
N GLU A 10 2.33 -2.18 -9.89
CA GLU A 10 1.15 -1.35 -10.13
C GLU A 10 0.46 -0.93 -8.83
N VAL A 11 0.38 -1.81 -7.84
CA VAL A 11 -0.20 -1.50 -6.52
C VAL A 11 0.69 -0.51 -5.78
N LYS A 12 2.02 -0.68 -5.86
CA LYS A 12 2.97 0.25 -5.25
C LYS A 12 2.85 1.65 -5.86
N ASN A 13 2.76 1.76 -7.18
CA ASN A 13 2.60 3.05 -7.86
C ASN A 13 1.28 3.72 -7.45
N LYS A 14 0.20 2.94 -7.42
CA LYS A 14 -1.12 3.43 -7.02
C LYS A 14 -1.13 3.91 -5.56
N VAL A 15 -0.45 3.21 -4.66
CA VAL A 15 -0.23 3.69 -3.27
C VAL A 15 0.43 5.07 -3.26
N ILE A 16 1.48 5.27 -4.05
CA ILE A 16 2.21 6.55 -4.12
C ILE A 16 1.31 7.66 -4.67
N GLU A 17 0.55 7.39 -5.73
CA GLU A 17 -0.42 8.34 -6.30
C GLU A 17 -1.48 8.76 -5.27
N LEU A 18 -2.07 7.79 -4.56
CA LEU A 18 -3.08 8.06 -3.53
C LEU A 18 -2.48 8.82 -2.34
N LYS A 19 -1.22 8.53 -1.97
CA LYS A 19 -0.54 9.26 -0.90
C LYS A 19 -0.21 10.70 -1.29
N LEU A 20 0.19 10.93 -2.55
CA LEU A 20 0.38 12.26 -3.11
C LEU A 20 -0.94 13.04 -3.19
N ALA A 21 -2.05 12.36 -3.44
CA ALA A 21 -3.40 12.92 -3.36
C ALA A 21 -3.85 13.27 -1.92
N GLY A 22 -3.03 12.98 -0.91
CA GLY A 22 -3.31 13.30 0.49
C GLY A 22 -4.12 12.25 1.24
N MET A 23 -4.41 11.09 0.64
CA MET A 23 -5.16 10.02 1.31
C MET A 23 -4.40 9.46 2.50
N THR A 24 -5.16 8.96 3.49
CA THR A 24 -4.57 8.29 4.64
C THR A 24 -4.19 6.85 4.31
N THR A 25 -3.19 6.32 5.01
CA THR A 25 -2.73 4.93 4.84
C THR A 25 -3.88 3.93 5.02
N LYS A 26 -4.84 4.22 5.91
CA LYS A 26 -6.01 3.36 6.14
C LYS A 26 -6.93 3.29 4.91
N GLU A 27 -7.22 4.43 4.28
CA GLU A 27 -8.06 4.48 3.06
C GLU A 27 -7.40 3.71 1.92
N ILE A 28 -6.10 3.93 1.72
CA ILE A 28 -5.29 3.24 0.71
C ILE A 28 -5.31 1.73 0.93
N MET A 29 -5.21 1.28 2.18
CA MET A 29 -5.28 -0.15 2.51
C MET A 29 -6.65 -0.75 2.22
N THR A 30 -7.74 -0.04 2.53
CA THR A 30 -9.09 -0.48 2.21
C THR A 30 -9.31 -0.53 0.70
N GLU A 31 -8.87 0.49 -0.03
CA GLU A 31 -9.06 0.61 -1.48
C GLU A 31 -8.25 -0.41 -2.28
N LEU A 32 -6.99 -0.65 -1.88
CA LEU A 32 -6.09 -1.59 -2.55
C LEU A 32 -6.09 -2.98 -1.91
N ASN A 33 -6.98 -3.22 -0.93
CA ASN A 33 -7.08 -4.45 -0.15
C ASN A 33 -5.73 -4.91 0.45
N ILE A 34 -4.89 -3.95 0.85
CA ILE A 34 -3.58 -4.23 1.42
C ILE A 34 -3.76 -4.63 2.87
N ILE A 35 -3.38 -5.86 3.20
CA ILE A 35 -3.55 -6.42 4.55
C ILE A 35 -2.61 -5.73 5.55
N ASN A 36 -1.41 -5.35 5.11
CA ASN A 36 -0.33 -4.98 6.02
C ASN A 36 0.06 -3.50 5.88
N LYS A 37 -0.20 -2.70 6.92
CA LYS A 37 0.02 -1.24 6.89
C LYS A 37 1.48 -0.87 6.71
N THR A 38 2.35 -1.70 7.31
CA THR A 38 3.80 -1.53 7.24
C THR A 38 4.29 -1.59 5.81
N GLN A 39 3.58 -2.29 4.91
CA GLN A 39 3.96 -2.33 3.50
C GLN A 39 3.74 -1.00 2.80
N VAL A 40 2.61 -0.34 3.07
CA VAL A 40 2.30 1.00 2.57
C VAL A 40 3.31 2.02 3.12
N GLU A 41 3.64 1.91 4.41
CA GLU A 41 4.67 2.76 5.04
C GLU A 41 6.07 2.51 4.45
N THR A 42 6.41 1.25 4.15
CA THR A 42 7.70 0.87 3.53
C THR A 42 7.81 1.38 2.10
N TRP A 43 6.71 1.41 1.34
CA TRP A 43 6.71 1.91 -0.03
C TRP A 43 6.73 3.44 -0.13
N TRP A 44 6.24 4.11 0.90
CA TRP A 44 6.28 5.58 1.00
C TRP A 44 7.66 6.10 1.42
N ARG A 45 8.41 5.31 2.17
CA ARG A 45 9.78 5.65 2.59
C ARG A 45 10.76 5.62 1.41
#